data_AF-A0A5M3Q1D8-F1
#
_entry.id   AF-A0A5M3Q1D8-F1
#
_cell.length_a   1.000
_cell.length_b   1.000
_cell.length_c   1.000
_cell.angle_alpha   90.00
_cell.angle_beta   90.00
_cell.angle_gamma   90.00
#
_symmetry.space_group_name_H-M   'P 1'
#
loop_
_entity.id
_entity.type
_entity.pdbx_description
1 polymer ?
#
loop_
_entity_poly.entity_id
_entity_poly.type
_entity_poly.pdbx_seq_one_letter_code
_entity_poly.pdbx_strand_id
1 'polypeptide(L)'
;MAESRHSVFRQFAASDWDGFLKGVEKEGLRVDRNGFIAQTPHPEALGSALTHPRITTDYSEALLELITPVFNSTGGMLKSLRDIHTFVQQNLGDEVFWAASMPCELDGDPSIPIAEYGSSNIGQLKHVYRQGLAVRYGRMMQSIAGAHYNLSLPDSFWQKWQELLGNEQSLKDFKSDQYFWLIRNFRRRSWLLMLLFGASPALDASFVAGVNHDLSRFDQRTWYGEHATSLRMGDLGYHNNAQASLNICFNELSTYTQTLDRAIHTTWPAYEAIGTRRGDQFIQINTSVLQIENEYYSAVRPKRTTQREEKPIQALEARGVEYIEVRCLDLDPFSPVGVNEAQIDFLDLFLLDCLLSDSPRIGDEECERLDDNYKDVVASGRYRELKLCRGGSRTPVAEAATDILVQLEPLAELLDSWRGDDTYRRALAAQRETLSGGWTVPSARVLDAMRSSGLGHREWGMEMAQQHQQTLRQEGLDASVRQAFEAMTAESLAEQAQMERADTLPFSEFLEQYLRS
;
A
#
# COMPACT_ATOMS: atom_id res chain seq x y z
N MET A 1 4.00 13.50 37.29
CA MET A 1 4.36 12.70 36.10
C MET A 1 3.11 12.64 35.25
N ALA A 2 3.16 13.04 33.98
CA ALA A 2 2.00 12.89 33.11
C ALA A 2 1.64 11.39 33.02
N GLU A 3 0.36 11.04 33.09
CA GLU A 3 -0.07 9.66 32.87
C GLU A 3 0.33 9.22 31.45
N SER A 4 0.88 8.01 31.31
CA SER A 4 1.13 7.44 29.98
C SER A 4 -0.19 7.33 29.22
N ARG A 5 -0.18 7.51 27.89
CA ARG A 5 -1.38 7.38 27.05
C ARG A 5 -2.01 5.99 27.13
N HIS A 6 -1.25 4.91 27.33
CA HIS A 6 -1.81 3.58 27.66
C HIS A 6 -2.61 3.58 28.97
N SER A 7 -2.18 4.33 29.99
CA SER A 7 -2.94 4.50 31.25
C SER A 7 -4.24 5.26 31.01
N VAL A 8 -4.19 6.33 30.21
CA VAL A 8 -5.39 7.09 29.82
C VAL A 8 -6.36 6.21 29.03
N PHE A 9 -5.86 5.39 28.11
CA PHE A 9 -6.69 4.48 27.32
C PHE A 9 -7.38 3.41 28.18
N ARG A 10 -6.78 2.95 29.27
CA ARG A 10 -7.43 2.05 30.24
C ARG A 10 -8.63 2.67 30.96
N GLN A 11 -8.83 3.98 30.86
CA GLN A 11 -10.02 4.64 31.39
C GLN A 11 -11.25 4.47 30.48
N PHE A 12 -11.08 3.97 29.25
CA PHE A 12 -12.19 3.58 28.40
C PHE A 12 -12.95 2.40 29.03
N ALA A 13 -14.28 2.48 29.03
CA ALA A 13 -15.12 1.32 29.25
C ALA A 13 -15.26 0.52 27.95
N ALA A 14 -15.63 -0.76 28.05
CA ALA A 14 -15.94 -1.58 26.88
C ALA A 14 -17.04 -0.95 25.99
N SER A 15 -17.98 -0.20 26.59
CA SER A 15 -19.03 0.54 25.87
C SER A 15 -18.53 1.75 25.09
N ASP A 16 -17.32 2.23 25.36
CA ASP A 16 -16.70 3.37 24.66
C ASP A 16 -15.86 2.91 23.46
N TRP A 17 -15.74 1.60 23.24
CA TRP A 17 -14.91 1.00 22.20
C TRP A 17 -15.77 0.36 21.10
N ASP A 18 -16.00 1.13 20.04
CA ASP A 18 -16.72 0.69 18.83
C ASP A 18 -15.84 -0.09 17.84
N GLY A 19 -14.56 -0.28 18.16
CA GLY A 19 -13.60 -0.93 17.29
C GLY A 19 -13.02 -0.04 16.20
N PHE A 20 -12.37 -0.68 15.23
CA PHE A 20 -11.70 -0.02 14.12
C PHE A 20 -12.59 0.07 12.89
N LEU A 21 -12.43 1.14 12.11
CA LEU A 21 -12.91 1.22 10.75
C LEU A 21 -11.75 0.92 9.80
N LYS A 22 -11.97 0.02 8.85
CA LYS A 22 -10.89 -0.52 8.02
C LYS A 22 -11.29 -0.81 6.58
N GLY A 23 -10.33 -0.72 5.68
CA GLY A 23 -10.44 -1.14 4.29
C GLY A 23 -9.10 -1.63 3.76
N VAL A 24 -9.12 -2.37 2.67
CA VAL A 24 -7.92 -2.84 1.97
C VAL A 24 -8.00 -2.50 0.49
N GLU A 25 -6.87 -2.05 -0.05
CA GLU A 25 -6.61 -2.01 -1.48
C GLU A 25 -5.62 -3.14 -1.79
N LYS A 26 -5.88 -3.92 -2.84
CA LYS A 26 -5.01 -5.02 -3.27
C LYS A 26 -4.73 -4.89 -4.75
N GLU A 27 -3.45 -4.79 -5.11
CA GLU A 27 -2.98 -4.71 -6.49
C GLU A 27 -2.59 -6.09 -7.04
N GLY A 28 -2.55 -6.24 -8.36
CA GLY A 28 -1.91 -7.40 -9.00
C GLY A 28 -1.92 -7.33 -10.52
N LEU A 29 -0.98 -8.02 -11.15
CA LEU A 29 -0.94 -8.10 -12.61
C LEU A 29 -1.93 -9.14 -13.12
N ARG A 30 -2.61 -8.83 -14.22
CA ARG A 30 -3.17 -9.84 -15.11
C ARG A 30 -2.03 -10.45 -15.91
N VAL A 31 -1.99 -11.77 -15.94
CA VAL A 31 -0.89 -12.55 -16.52
C VAL A 31 -1.49 -13.61 -17.44
N ASP A 32 -0.86 -13.80 -18.59
CA ASP A 32 -1.28 -14.81 -19.55
C ASP A 32 -0.92 -16.24 -19.06
N ARG A 33 -1.39 -17.25 -19.80
CA ARG A 33 -1.12 -18.67 -19.48
C ARG A 33 0.36 -19.06 -19.48
N ASN A 34 1.24 -18.24 -20.03
CA ASN A 34 2.67 -18.51 -20.17
C ASN A 34 3.51 -17.75 -19.11
N GLY A 35 2.88 -16.95 -18.24
CA GLY A 35 3.58 -16.19 -17.22
C GLY A 35 4.10 -14.84 -17.69
N PHE A 36 3.56 -14.29 -18.77
CA PHE A 36 3.86 -12.92 -19.24
C PHE A 36 2.74 -11.96 -18.86
N ILE A 37 3.09 -10.71 -18.62
CA ILE A 37 2.12 -9.64 -18.40
C ILE A 37 1.09 -9.56 -19.54
N ALA A 38 -0.20 -9.53 -19.18
CA ALA A 38 -1.29 -9.50 -20.15
C ALA A 38 -1.24 -8.23 -21.02
N GLN A 39 -1.49 -8.41 -22.32
CA GLN A 39 -1.53 -7.31 -23.30
C GLN A 39 -2.97 -6.92 -23.70
N THR A 40 -3.96 -7.64 -23.20
CA THR A 40 -5.37 -7.34 -23.42
C THR A 40 -5.78 -6.08 -22.65
N PRO A 41 -6.76 -5.31 -23.13
CA PRO A 41 -7.35 -4.19 -22.39
C PRO A 41 -7.98 -4.64 -21.06
N HIS A 42 -8.28 -3.69 -20.19
CA HIS A 42 -9.12 -3.91 -19.02
C HIS A 42 -10.43 -4.59 -19.45
N PRO A 43 -10.80 -5.75 -18.87
CA PRO A 43 -11.99 -6.47 -19.31
C PRO A 43 -13.26 -5.65 -19.10
N GLU A 44 -14.06 -5.46 -20.15
CA GLU A 44 -15.32 -4.69 -20.10
C GLU A 44 -16.30 -5.25 -19.05
N ALA A 45 -16.25 -6.56 -18.79
CA ALA A 45 -17.04 -7.21 -17.75
C ALA A 45 -16.68 -6.79 -16.31
N LEU A 46 -15.57 -6.06 -16.11
CA LEU A 46 -15.18 -5.44 -14.84
C LEU A 46 -15.58 -3.95 -14.77
N GLY A 47 -16.16 -3.42 -15.84
CA GLY A 47 -16.66 -2.04 -15.92
C GLY A 47 -15.61 -1.04 -16.39
N SER A 48 -15.81 0.21 -16.01
CA SER A 48 -14.86 1.28 -16.26
C SER A 48 -13.84 1.38 -15.13
N ALA A 49 -12.55 1.22 -15.44
CA ALA A 49 -11.50 1.48 -14.47
C ALA A 49 -11.51 2.93 -13.92
N LEU A 50 -12.11 3.89 -14.63
CA LEU A 50 -12.18 5.28 -14.17
C LEU A 50 -13.18 5.49 -13.03
N THR A 51 -14.31 4.78 -13.06
CA THR A 51 -15.49 5.09 -12.22
C THR A 51 -15.99 3.89 -11.39
N HIS A 52 -15.53 2.68 -11.67
CA HIS A 52 -16.00 1.50 -10.94
C HIS A 52 -15.52 1.55 -9.47
N PRO A 53 -16.43 1.41 -8.49
CA PRO A 53 -16.13 1.74 -7.08
C PRO A 53 -15.29 0.71 -6.33
N ARG A 54 -14.98 -0.44 -6.96
CA ARG A 54 -14.32 -1.60 -6.31
C ARG A 54 -13.16 -2.18 -7.10
N ILE A 55 -13.07 -1.88 -8.40
CA ILE A 55 -12.15 -2.54 -9.34
C ILE A 55 -11.66 -1.45 -10.28
N THR A 56 -10.37 -1.17 -10.26
CA THR A 56 -9.74 -0.17 -11.12
C THR A 56 -8.37 -0.70 -11.57
N THR A 57 -7.56 0.17 -12.14
CA THR A 57 -6.17 -0.10 -12.51
C THR A 57 -5.25 0.91 -11.83
N ASP A 58 -4.08 0.47 -11.37
CA ASP A 58 -3.00 1.38 -10.95
C ASP A 58 -2.23 1.80 -12.21
N TYR A 59 -0.91 1.66 -12.27
CA TYR A 59 -0.09 2.21 -13.34
C TYR A 59 -0.37 1.59 -14.70
N SER A 60 -0.48 0.26 -14.74
CA SER A 60 -0.60 -0.51 -15.98
C SER A 60 -2.05 -0.89 -16.25
N GLU A 61 -2.41 -0.98 -17.54
CA GLU A 61 -3.69 -1.54 -17.97
C GLU A 61 -3.89 -2.99 -17.51
N ALA A 62 -2.78 -3.71 -17.29
CA ALA A 62 -2.76 -5.06 -16.74
C ALA A 62 -2.72 -5.09 -15.20
N LEU A 63 -2.44 -3.98 -14.52
CA LEU A 63 -2.29 -3.92 -13.05
C LEU A 63 -3.64 -3.55 -12.41
N LEU A 64 -4.44 -4.56 -12.07
CA LEU A 64 -5.72 -4.33 -11.38
C LEU A 64 -5.48 -3.91 -9.93
N GLU A 65 -6.35 -3.03 -9.44
CA GLU A 65 -6.44 -2.62 -8.04
C GLU A 65 -7.86 -2.88 -7.53
N LEU A 66 -7.97 -3.65 -6.44
CA LEU A 66 -9.22 -4.06 -5.84
C LEU A 66 -9.42 -3.34 -4.51
N ILE A 67 -10.55 -2.64 -4.36
CA ILE A 67 -10.78 -1.70 -3.26
C ILE A 67 -12.01 -2.12 -2.47
N THR A 68 -11.85 -2.45 -1.19
CA THR A 68 -12.99 -2.75 -0.34
C THR A 68 -13.73 -1.47 0.08
N PRO A 69 -15.06 -1.54 0.36
CA PRO A 69 -15.70 -0.56 1.23
C PRO A 69 -15.02 -0.51 2.62
N VAL A 70 -15.43 0.48 3.43
CA VAL A 70 -15.03 0.56 4.84
C VAL A 70 -15.89 -0.41 5.67
N PHE A 71 -15.25 -1.21 6.51
CA PHE A 71 -15.87 -2.16 7.41
C PHE A 71 -15.47 -1.89 8.86
N ASN A 72 -16.27 -2.40 9.80
CA ASN A 72 -15.98 -2.38 11.24
C ASN A 72 -15.44 -3.73 11.77
N SER A 73 -15.16 -4.69 10.87
CA SER A 73 -14.64 -6.02 11.24
C SER A 73 -13.72 -6.58 10.17
N THR A 74 -12.69 -7.31 10.60
CA THR A 74 -11.74 -8.00 9.71
C THR A 74 -12.43 -9.05 8.84
N GLY A 75 -13.32 -9.85 9.43
CA GLY A 75 -14.09 -10.86 8.70
C GLY A 75 -14.97 -10.27 7.59
N GLY A 76 -15.68 -9.16 7.86
CA GLY A 76 -16.50 -8.47 6.85
C GLY A 76 -15.66 -7.91 5.70
N MET A 77 -14.52 -7.29 6.02
CA MET A 77 -13.59 -6.74 5.04
C MET A 77 -12.98 -7.84 4.16
N LEU A 78 -12.49 -8.94 4.75
CA LEU A 78 -11.90 -10.06 4.02
C LEU A 78 -12.93 -10.80 3.17
N LYS A 79 -14.17 -10.93 3.65
CA LYS A 79 -15.27 -11.45 2.83
C LYS A 79 -15.49 -10.56 1.61
N SER A 80 -15.58 -9.24 1.79
CA SER A 80 -15.75 -8.32 0.65
C SER A 80 -14.60 -8.39 -0.33
N LEU A 81 -13.35 -8.44 0.15
CA LEU A 81 -12.18 -8.57 -0.72
C LEU A 81 -12.22 -9.88 -1.51
N ARG A 82 -12.59 -10.98 -0.85
CA ARG A 82 -12.80 -12.28 -1.49
C ARG A 82 -13.91 -12.24 -2.54
N ASP A 83 -15.03 -11.61 -2.25
CA ASP A 83 -16.14 -11.46 -3.21
C ASP A 83 -15.68 -10.69 -4.47
N ILE A 84 -14.92 -9.58 -4.31
CA ILE A 84 -14.34 -8.81 -5.42
C ILE A 84 -13.37 -9.68 -6.23
N HIS A 85 -12.46 -10.37 -5.55
CA HIS A 85 -11.51 -11.29 -6.17
C HIS A 85 -12.19 -12.38 -7.00
N THR A 86 -13.24 -13.02 -6.45
CA THR A 86 -13.97 -14.06 -7.16
C THR A 86 -14.67 -13.50 -8.40
N PHE A 87 -15.25 -12.30 -8.32
CA PHE A 87 -15.87 -11.65 -9.47
C PHE A 87 -14.83 -11.37 -10.56
N VAL A 88 -13.66 -10.86 -10.20
CA VAL A 88 -12.53 -10.64 -11.13
C VAL A 88 -12.13 -11.95 -11.78
N GLN A 89 -11.82 -12.99 -11.00
CA GLN A 89 -11.36 -14.28 -11.52
C GLN A 89 -12.38 -14.97 -12.43
N GLN A 90 -13.68 -14.73 -12.25
CA GLN A 90 -14.73 -15.23 -13.16
C GLN A 90 -14.76 -14.51 -14.51
N ASN A 91 -14.16 -13.31 -14.61
CA ASN A 91 -14.20 -12.43 -15.78
C ASN A 91 -12.83 -12.20 -16.45
N LEU A 92 -11.78 -12.92 -16.03
CA LEU A 92 -10.44 -12.86 -16.64
C LEU A 92 -10.23 -13.80 -17.84
N GLY A 93 -11.21 -14.64 -18.18
CA GLY A 93 -11.06 -15.64 -19.23
C GLY A 93 -9.91 -16.63 -18.93
N ASP A 94 -8.93 -16.67 -19.84
CA ASP A 94 -7.73 -17.53 -19.76
C ASP A 94 -6.57 -16.89 -18.97
N GLU A 95 -6.69 -15.63 -18.56
CA GLU A 95 -5.70 -14.95 -17.73
C GLU A 95 -5.82 -15.37 -16.26
N VAL A 96 -4.73 -15.16 -15.51
CA VAL A 96 -4.69 -15.30 -14.05
C VAL A 96 -4.36 -13.97 -13.40
N PHE A 97 -4.78 -13.81 -12.15
CA PHE A 97 -4.40 -12.69 -11.32
C PHE A 97 -3.16 -13.04 -10.50
N TRP A 98 -2.05 -12.36 -10.76
CA TRP A 98 -0.73 -12.63 -10.18
C TRP A 98 -0.75 -12.53 -8.65
N ALA A 99 -0.09 -13.50 -8.01
CA ALA A 99 -0.16 -13.71 -6.56
C ALA A 99 0.97 -13.01 -5.77
N ALA A 100 2.07 -12.62 -6.43
CA ALA A 100 3.26 -12.08 -5.77
C ALA A 100 3.42 -10.57 -6.00
N SER A 101 4.11 -9.89 -5.08
CA SER A 101 4.41 -8.46 -5.21
C SER A 101 5.38 -8.14 -6.34
N MET A 102 6.45 -8.92 -6.49
CA MET A 102 7.36 -8.76 -7.64
C MET A 102 6.68 -9.34 -8.89
N PRO A 103 6.79 -8.64 -10.03
CA PRO A 103 6.04 -8.96 -11.22
C PRO A 103 6.40 -10.33 -11.82
N CYS A 104 5.53 -10.80 -12.71
CA CYS A 104 5.80 -11.89 -13.64
C CYS A 104 6.92 -11.52 -14.64
N GLU A 105 7.17 -12.36 -15.65
CA GLU A 105 8.14 -12.04 -16.70
C GLU A 105 7.67 -10.85 -17.55
N LEU A 106 8.61 -9.97 -17.90
CA LEU A 106 8.40 -8.71 -18.62
C LEU A 106 9.39 -8.63 -19.78
N ASP A 107 8.97 -8.08 -20.92
CA ASP A 107 9.83 -7.88 -22.11
C ASP A 107 10.22 -6.40 -22.22
N GLY A 108 10.86 -5.90 -21.16
CA GLY A 108 11.27 -4.51 -21.01
C GLY A 108 10.11 -3.51 -20.85
N ASP A 109 10.47 -2.23 -20.69
CA ASP A 109 9.52 -1.14 -20.46
C ASP A 109 8.29 -1.15 -21.38
N PRO A 110 8.42 -1.31 -22.72
CA PRO A 110 7.26 -1.23 -23.62
C PRO A 110 6.25 -2.36 -23.44
N SER A 111 6.64 -3.50 -22.84
CA SER A 111 5.72 -4.62 -22.60
C SER A 111 4.70 -4.33 -21.50
N ILE A 112 4.86 -3.23 -20.75
CA ILE A 112 3.95 -2.82 -19.68
C ILE A 112 2.99 -1.77 -20.27
N PRO A 113 1.73 -2.16 -20.58
CA PRO A 113 0.75 -1.23 -21.14
C PRO A 113 0.36 -0.20 -20.08
N ILE A 114 0.33 1.08 -20.44
CA ILE A 114 -0.09 2.15 -19.52
C ILE A 114 -1.62 2.10 -19.41
N ALA A 115 -2.16 2.29 -18.20
CA ALA A 115 -3.60 2.24 -17.97
C ALA A 115 -4.37 3.31 -18.78
N GLU A 116 -5.50 2.89 -19.33
CA GLU A 116 -6.41 3.70 -20.13
C GLU A 116 -7.68 4.03 -19.33
N TYR A 117 -8.15 5.28 -19.44
CA TYR A 117 -9.32 5.78 -18.69
C TYR A 117 -10.33 6.51 -19.58
N GLY A 118 -10.35 6.18 -20.87
CA GLY A 118 -11.21 6.83 -21.86
C GLY A 118 -10.80 8.25 -22.23
N SER A 119 -11.71 8.97 -22.88
CA SER A 119 -11.40 10.27 -23.50
C SER A 119 -11.76 11.48 -22.65
N SER A 120 -12.32 11.28 -21.45
CA SER A 120 -12.66 12.40 -20.57
C SER A 120 -11.39 13.15 -20.14
N ASN A 121 -11.49 14.42 -19.80
CA ASN A 121 -10.35 15.24 -19.36
C ASN A 121 -9.67 14.65 -18.11
N ILE A 122 -10.46 14.10 -17.18
CA ILE A 122 -9.94 13.39 -16.00
C ILE A 122 -9.28 12.07 -16.38
N GLY A 123 -9.85 11.32 -17.32
CA GLY A 123 -9.25 10.10 -17.85
C GLY A 123 -7.89 10.37 -18.52
N GLN A 124 -7.84 11.39 -19.38
CA GLN A 124 -6.61 11.85 -20.02
C GLN A 124 -5.58 12.34 -19.00
N LEU A 125 -5.99 13.07 -17.96
CA LEU A 125 -5.09 13.50 -16.87
C LEU A 125 -4.44 12.30 -16.17
N LYS A 126 -5.24 11.28 -15.83
CA LYS A 126 -4.76 10.02 -15.21
C LYS A 126 -3.81 9.25 -16.13
N HIS A 127 -4.06 9.26 -17.43
CA HIS A 127 -3.19 8.63 -18.42
C HIS A 127 -1.87 9.39 -18.59
N VAL A 128 -1.92 10.72 -18.78
CA VAL A 128 -0.74 11.59 -18.90
C VAL A 128 0.14 11.54 -17.65
N TYR A 129 -0.46 11.44 -16.47
CA TYR A 129 0.28 11.21 -15.21
C TYR A 129 1.18 9.97 -15.30
N ARG A 130 0.63 8.84 -15.78
CA ARG A 130 1.36 7.57 -15.93
C ARG A 130 2.38 7.61 -17.07
N GLN A 131 2.10 8.33 -18.15
CA GLN A 131 3.13 8.64 -19.16
C GLN A 131 4.29 9.40 -18.53
N GLY A 132 4.01 10.36 -17.64
CA GLY A 132 5.02 11.10 -16.89
C GLY A 132 5.87 10.19 -16.01
N LEU A 133 5.25 9.26 -15.28
CA LEU A 133 5.98 8.25 -14.52
C LEU A 133 6.87 7.38 -15.43
N ALA A 134 6.39 7.01 -16.62
CA ALA A 134 7.16 6.23 -17.58
C ALA A 134 8.44 6.95 -18.02
N VAL A 135 8.35 8.23 -18.39
CA VAL A 135 9.53 8.97 -18.88
C VAL A 135 10.47 9.42 -17.76
N ARG A 136 9.98 9.50 -16.52
CA ARG A 136 10.79 9.87 -15.34
C ARG A 136 11.50 8.68 -14.72
N TYR A 137 10.84 7.51 -14.66
CA TYR A 137 11.26 6.38 -13.83
C TYR A 137 11.35 5.05 -14.59
N GLY A 138 10.87 4.99 -15.83
CA GLY A 138 10.63 3.74 -16.53
C GLY A 138 9.37 3.02 -16.04
N ARG A 139 8.98 1.99 -16.78
CA ARG A 139 7.73 1.24 -16.52
C ARG A 139 7.94 0.02 -15.63
N MET A 140 9.14 -0.56 -15.60
CA MET A 140 9.43 -1.81 -14.90
C MET A 140 9.03 -1.75 -13.43
N MET A 141 9.52 -0.75 -12.68
CA MET A 141 9.21 -0.59 -11.26
C MET A 141 7.71 -0.38 -10.97
N GLN A 142 6.97 0.16 -11.94
CA GLN A 142 5.54 0.46 -11.79
C GLN A 142 4.66 -0.79 -11.94
N SER A 143 5.25 -1.94 -12.28
CA SER A 143 4.56 -3.24 -12.34
C SER A 143 4.59 -4.01 -11.00
N ILE A 144 5.28 -3.48 -10.00
CA ILE A 144 5.28 -4.04 -8.64
C ILE A 144 3.90 -3.81 -8.01
N ALA A 145 3.36 -4.86 -7.39
CA ALA A 145 2.07 -4.81 -6.71
C ALA A 145 2.22 -4.90 -5.18
N GLY A 146 1.31 -4.29 -4.45
CA GLY A 146 1.21 -4.44 -2.99
C GLY A 146 -0.22 -4.46 -2.48
N ALA A 147 -0.33 -4.42 -1.16
CA ALA A 147 -1.59 -4.17 -0.47
C ALA A 147 -1.48 -2.88 0.35
N HIS A 148 -2.57 -2.11 0.41
CA HIS A 148 -2.69 -0.98 1.31
C HIS A 148 -3.72 -1.30 2.39
N TYR A 149 -3.37 -1.04 3.65
CA TYR A 149 -4.29 -1.14 4.77
C TYR A 149 -4.73 0.25 5.22
N ASN A 150 -6.02 0.53 5.06
CA ASN A 150 -6.65 1.78 5.45
C ASN A 150 -7.28 1.62 6.84
N LEU A 151 -6.88 2.45 7.80
CA LEU A 151 -7.37 2.42 9.17
C LEU A 151 -7.86 3.79 9.63
N SER A 152 -9.04 3.82 10.24
CA SER A 152 -9.51 4.93 11.06
C SER A 152 -10.19 4.46 12.33
N LEU A 153 -10.39 5.40 13.26
CA LEU A 153 -11.21 5.23 14.44
C LEU A 153 -12.48 6.07 14.30
N PRO A 154 -13.63 5.61 14.83
CA PRO A 154 -14.89 6.34 14.74
C PRO A 154 -14.83 7.66 15.53
N ASP A 155 -15.71 8.62 15.18
CA ASP A 155 -15.72 9.92 15.86
C ASP A 155 -16.06 9.82 17.36
N SER A 156 -16.81 8.79 17.78
CA SER A 156 -17.06 8.46 19.19
C SER A 156 -15.75 8.24 19.96
N PHE A 157 -14.83 7.44 19.40
CA PHE A 157 -13.50 7.22 19.96
C PHE A 157 -12.75 8.55 20.10
N TRP A 158 -12.72 9.38 19.04
CA TRP A 158 -11.95 10.62 19.05
C TRP A 158 -12.47 11.64 20.06
N GLN A 159 -13.79 11.77 20.19
CA GLN A 159 -14.42 12.63 21.20
C GLN A 159 -14.04 12.20 22.60
N LYS A 160 -14.11 10.88 22.89
CA LYS A 160 -13.72 10.35 24.21
C LYS A 160 -12.23 10.52 24.48
N TRP A 161 -11.40 10.25 23.48
CA TRP A 161 -9.95 10.41 23.57
C TRP A 161 -9.56 11.88 23.83
N GLN A 162 -10.24 12.81 23.16
CA GLN A 162 -10.03 14.25 23.36
C GLN A 162 -10.38 14.70 24.78
N GLU A 163 -11.54 14.25 25.29
CA GLU A 163 -12.00 14.53 26.65
C GLU A 163 -10.98 14.06 27.69
N LEU A 164 -10.54 12.81 27.58
CA LEU A 164 -9.61 12.21 28.54
C LEU A 164 -8.21 12.85 28.52
N LEU A 165 -7.78 13.39 27.38
CA LEU A 165 -6.54 14.15 27.27
C LEU A 165 -6.68 15.61 27.71
N GLY A 166 -7.90 16.08 28.05
CA GLY A 166 -8.15 17.47 28.41
C GLY A 166 -7.79 18.44 27.29
N ASN A 167 -7.98 18.04 26.03
CA ASN A 167 -7.63 18.84 24.87
C ASN A 167 -8.83 19.67 24.38
N GLU A 168 -8.62 20.95 24.11
CA GLU A 168 -9.68 21.91 23.73
C GLU A 168 -9.66 22.32 22.25
N GLN A 169 -8.86 21.66 21.40
CA GLN A 169 -8.82 21.95 19.97
C GLN A 169 -10.15 21.59 19.28
N SER A 170 -10.34 22.03 18.04
CA SER A 170 -11.40 21.45 17.22
C SER A 170 -11.15 19.95 17.01
N LEU A 171 -12.21 19.14 16.91
CA LEU A 171 -12.05 17.69 16.69
C LEU A 171 -11.24 17.40 15.42
N LYS A 172 -11.34 18.26 14.39
CA LYS A 172 -10.56 18.20 13.16
C LYS A 172 -9.06 18.29 13.42
N ASP A 173 -8.64 19.32 14.14
CA ASP A 173 -7.23 19.60 14.39
C ASP A 173 -6.65 18.56 15.36
N PHE A 174 -7.43 18.21 16.40
CA PHE A 174 -7.08 17.15 17.33
C PHE A 174 -6.84 15.82 16.61
N LYS A 175 -7.79 15.35 15.77
CA LYS A 175 -7.64 14.11 14.99
C LYS A 175 -6.38 14.15 14.13
N SER A 176 -6.13 15.27 13.45
CA SER A 176 -4.95 15.43 12.61
C SER A 176 -3.66 15.31 13.43
N ASP A 177 -3.56 16.01 14.56
CA ASP A 177 -2.41 15.92 15.46
C ASP A 177 -2.21 14.50 16.01
N GLN A 178 -3.30 13.80 16.34
CA GLN A 178 -3.26 12.41 16.83
C GLN A 178 -2.84 11.42 15.73
N TYR A 179 -3.27 11.61 14.48
CA TYR A 179 -2.80 10.74 13.38
C TYR A 179 -1.32 11.00 13.05
N PHE A 180 -0.84 12.24 13.10
CA PHE A 180 0.59 12.52 12.98
C PHE A 180 1.40 11.96 14.16
N TRP A 181 0.82 11.96 15.37
CA TRP A 181 1.37 11.26 16.54
C TRP A 181 1.57 9.76 16.25
N LEU A 182 0.55 9.11 15.71
CA LEU A 182 0.59 7.72 15.28
C LEU A 182 1.68 7.52 14.20
N ILE A 183 1.68 8.33 13.14
CA ILE A 183 2.60 8.19 12.00
C ILE A 183 4.07 8.23 12.44
N ARG A 184 4.45 9.11 13.36
CA ARG A 184 5.83 9.14 13.88
C ARG A 184 6.22 7.81 14.55
N ASN A 185 5.32 7.21 15.33
CA ASN A 185 5.55 5.90 15.94
C ASN A 185 5.51 4.76 14.93
N PHE A 186 4.69 4.88 13.88
CA PHE A 186 4.73 3.97 12.74
C PHE A 186 6.12 4.02 12.09
N ARG A 187 6.66 5.20 11.79
CA ARG A 187 8.01 5.35 11.21
C ARG A 187 9.10 4.72 12.08
N ARG A 188 9.00 4.80 13.41
CA ARG A 188 9.95 4.17 14.34
C ARG A 188 9.94 2.64 14.31
N ARG A 189 8.85 2.04 13.83
CA ARG A 189 8.55 0.61 14.04
C ARG A 189 8.13 -0.13 12.77
N SER A 190 7.95 0.54 11.64
CA SER A 190 7.49 -0.04 10.37
C SER A 190 8.44 -1.09 9.80
N TRP A 191 9.71 -1.07 10.18
CA TRP A 191 10.67 -2.13 9.88
C TRP A 191 10.19 -3.50 10.39
N LEU A 192 9.43 -3.54 11.49
CA LEU A 192 8.85 -4.78 12.01
C LEU A 192 7.86 -5.40 11.02
N LEU A 193 7.08 -4.58 10.30
CA LEU A 193 6.17 -5.07 9.27
C LEU A 193 6.93 -5.69 8.09
N MET A 194 8.13 -5.17 7.77
CA MET A 194 8.98 -5.74 6.72
C MET A 194 9.56 -7.08 7.15
N LEU A 195 9.88 -7.24 8.42
CA LEU A 195 10.31 -8.52 8.96
C LEU A 195 9.18 -9.55 8.97
N LEU A 196 8.02 -9.18 9.51
CA LEU A 196 6.90 -10.09 9.74
C LEU A 196 6.08 -10.42 8.50
N PHE A 197 5.98 -9.47 7.55
CA PHE A 197 5.06 -9.57 6.42
C PHE A 197 5.72 -9.34 5.06
N GLY A 198 7.02 -9.03 5.00
CA GLY A 198 7.76 -9.01 3.74
C GLY A 198 7.72 -10.40 3.09
N ALA A 199 7.26 -10.45 1.84
CA ALA A 199 6.97 -11.67 1.10
C ALA A 199 7.51 -11.63 -0.35
N SER A 200 8.43 -10.70 -0.64
CA SER A 200 9.04 -10.54 -1.96
C SER A 200 10.58 -10.73 -1.95
N PRO A 201 11.11 -11.89 -1.52
CA PRO A 201 12.56 -12.11 -1.44
C PRO A 201 13.22 -12.41 -2.80
N ALA A 202 12.43 -12.66 -3.85
CA ALA A 202 12.88 -13.07 -5.18
C ALA A 202 12.12 -12.33 -6.28
N LEU A 203 12.71 -12.30 -7.47
CA LEU A 203 12.17 -11.66 -8.67
C LEU A 203 12.63 -12.35 -9.95
N ASP A 204 11.90 -12.15 -11.04
CA ASP A 204 12.31 -12.59 -12.37
C ASP A 204 13.51 -11.77 -12.89
N ALA A 205 14.43 -12.41 -13.61
CA ALA A 205 15.62 -11.80 -14.16
C ALA A 205 15.32 -10.67 -15.15
N SER A 206 14.15 -10.66 -15.79
CA SER A 206 13.75 -9.58 -16.66
C SER A 206 13.59 -8.24 -15.92
N PHE A 207 13.22 -8.28 -14.63
CA PHE A 207 12.97 -7.07 -13.83
C PHE A 207 14.22 -6.23 -13.61
N VAL A 208 15.37 -6.89 -13.51
CA VAL A 208 16.68 -6.26 -13.25
C VAL A 208 17.59 -6.31 -14.48
N ALA A 209 17.05 -6.58 -15.66
CA ALA A 209 17.83 -6.65 -16.89
C ALA A 209 18.51 -5.30 -17.16
N GLY A 210 19.85 -5.28 -17.14
CA GLY A 210 20.64 -4.07 -17.33
C GLY A 210 20.72 -3.15 -16.11
N VAL A 211 20.25 -3.59 -14.95
CA VAL A 211 20.33 -2.86 -13.67
C VAL A 211 21.44 -3.46 -12.82
N ASN A 212 22.25 -2.62 -12.17
CA ASN A 212 23.26 -3.09 -11.21
C ASN A 212 22.57 -3.47 -9.89
N HIS A 213 22.88 -4.65 -9.36
CA HIS A 213 22.30 -5.15 -8.12
C HIS A 213 23.22 -6.17 -7.44
N ASP A 214 23.01 -6.38 -6.13
CA ASP A 214 23.78 -7.33 -5.31
C ASP A 214 23.02 -8.65 -5.02
N LEU A 215 21.95 -8.92 -5.77
CA LEU A 215 21.17 -10.15 -5.62
C LEU A 215 21.96 -11.41 -6.02
N SER A 216 21.62 -12.53 -5.37
CA SER A 216 22.15 -13.85 -5.68
C SER A 216 21.29 -14.59 -6.70
N ARG A 217 21.89 -15.50 -7.46
CA ARG A 217 21.14 -16.34 -8.41
C ARG A 217 20.41 -17.47 -7.69
N PHE A 218 19.10 -17.53 -7.89
CA PHE A 218 18.30 -18.69 -7.49
C PHE A 218 18.35 -19.75 -8.61
N ASP A 219 18.11 -19.33 -9.85
CA ASP A 219 18.26 -20.14 -11.07
C ASP A 219 18.57 -19.26 -12.30
N GLN A 220 18.49 -19.80 -13.52
CA GLN A 220 18.78 -19.05 -14.77
C GLN A 220 17.85 -17.85 -15.00
N ARG A 221 16.62 -17.87 -14.48
CA ARG A 221 15.59 -16.84 -14.68
C ARG A 221 15.22 -16.09 -13.41
N THR A 222 15.78 -16.44 -12.27
CA THR A 222 15.37 -15.89 -10.96
C THR A 222 16.57 -15.37 -10.19
N TRP A 223 16.43 -14.15 -9.67
CA TRP A 223 17.31 -13.59 -8.64
C TRP A 223 16.61 -13.56 -7.30
N TYR A 224 17.38 -13.59 -6.22
CA TYR A 224 16.86 -13.46 -4.87
C TYR A 224 17.86 -12.79 -3.92
N GLY A 225 17.33 -12.14 -2.88
CA GLY A 225 18.14 -11.67 -1.77
C GLY A 225 18.27 -12.78 -0.73
N GLU A 226 19.50 -13.19 -0.40
CA GLU A 226 19.75 -14.31 0.52
C GLU A 226 19.10 -14.10 1.89
N HIS A 227 19.08 -12.85 2.36
CA HIS A 227 18.49 -12.42 3.63
C HIS A 227 17.37 -11.38 3.50
N ALA A 228 17.00 -11.00 2.27
CA ALA A 228 15.97 -9.99 2.03
C ALA A 228 14.59 -10.45 2.48
N THR A 229 13.78 -9.51 2.95
CA THR A 229 12.37 -9.75 3.29
C THR A 229 11.44 -9.20 2.23
N SER A 230 11.69 -7.99 1.71
CA SER A 230 10.83 -7.35 0.71
C SER A 230 11.64 -6.59 -0.34
N LEU A 231 11.96 -7.20 -1.48
CA LEU A 231 12.62 -6.49 -2.59
C LEU A 231 11.73 -5.38 -3.17
N ARG A 232 10.41 -5.49 -3.02
CA ARG A 232 9.44 -4.43 -3.37
C ARG A 232 9.73 -3.11 -2.64
N MET A 233 10.09 -3.18 -1.36
CA MET A 233 10.37 -2.00 -0.54
C MET A 233 11.86 -1.61 -0.52
N GLY A 234 12.70 -2.26 -1.33
CA GLY A 234 14.15 -2.01 -1.41
C GLY A 234 14.55 -1.07 -2.55
N ASP A 235 15.85 -0.96 -2.81
CA ASP A 235 16.43 -0.06 -3.82
C ASP A 235 16.04 -0.41 -5.27
N LEU A 236 15.57 -1.64 -5.51
CA LEU A 236 15.01 -2.08 -6.80
C LEU A 236 13.54 -1.68 -6.97
N GLY A 237 12.90 -1.19 -5.90
CA GLY A 237 11.53 -0.71 -5.88
C GLY A 237 11.43 0.80 -6.12
N TYR A 238 10.50 1.45 -5.42
CA TYR A 238 10.20 2.88 -5.58
C TYR A 238 11.23 3.80 -4.92
N HIS A 239 12.41 3.93 -5.52
CA HIS A 239 13.40 4.94 -5.13
C HIS A 239 14.00 5.65 -6.36
N ASN A 240 13.83 6.98 -6.43
CA ASN A 240 14.45 7.80 -7.46
C ASN A 240 15.19 9.00 -6.84
N ASN A 241 16.17 9.53 -7.59
CA ASN A 241 17.06 10.61 -7.15
C ASN A 241 16.34 11.95 -6.88
N ALA A 242 15.25 12.24 -7.59
CA ALA A 242 14.51 13.49 -7.37
C ALA A 242 13.77 13.46 -6.02
N GLN A 243 13.15 12.33 -5.69
CA GLN A 243 12.44 12.14 -4.42
C GLN A 243 13.39 11.90 -3.25
N ALA A 244 14.60 11.40 -3.47
CA ALA A 244 15.62 11.29 -2.43
C ALA A 244 16.01 12.65 -1.81
N SER A 245 15.75 13.76 -2.51
CA SER A 245 15.95 15.12 -2.00
C SER A 245 14.74 15.67 -1.21
N LEU A 246 13.61 14.94 -1.18
CA LEU A 246 12.40 15.37 -0.49
C LEU A 246 12.47 15.02 1.01
N ASN A 247 12.75 16.02 1.83
CA ASN A 247 12.64 15.91 3.28
C ASN A 247 11.19 16.13 3.73
N ILE A 248 10.29 15.19 3.41
CA ILE A 248 8.87 15.29 3.82
C ILE A 248 8.76 15.17 5.34
N CYS A 249 8.27 16.25 5.97
CA CYS A 249 8.07 16.29 7.40
C CYS A 249 6.80 15.54 7.82
N PHE A 250 6.92 14.59 8.74
CA PHE A 250 5.81 13.84 9.34
C PHE A 250 5.57 14.24 10.81
N ASN A 251 5.90 15.48 11.20
CA ASN A 251 5.64 15.96 12.55
C ASN A 251 4.24 16.56 12.70
N GLU A 252 3.78 17.33 11.71
CA GLU A 252 2.51 18.08 11.75
C GLU A 252 1.89 18.16 10.36
N LEU A 253 0.56 18.25 10.29
CA LEU A 253 -0.18 18.33 9.04
C LEU A 253 0.26 19.51 8.16
N SER A 254 0.41 20.70 8.75
CA SER A 254 0.82 21.91 8.01
C SER A 254 2.20 21.76 7.37
N THR A 255 3.17 21.21 8.11
CA THR A 255 4.52 20.98 7.57
C THR A 255 4.52 19.92 6.47
N TYR A 256 3.67 18.90 6.60
CA TYR A 256 3.50 17.85 5.59
C TYR A 256 2.91 18.42 4.29
N THR A 257 1.80 19.15 4.37
CA THR A 257 1.14 19.70 3.17
C THR A 257 2.01 20.76 2.49
N GLN A 258 2.66 21.65 3.25
CA GLN A 258 3.57 22.65 2.69
C GLN A 258 4.78 22.03 1.98
N THR A 259 5.33 20.93 2.49
CA THR A 259 6.49 20.29 1.85
C THR A 259 6.09 19.58 0.55
N LEU A 260 4.93 18.92 0.53
CA LEU A 260 4.41 18.32 -0.70
C LEU A 260 4.00 19.38 -1.74
N ASP A 261 3.35 20.46 -1.30
CA ASP A 261 2.98 21.59 -2.16
C ASP A 261 4.22 22.19 -2.82
N ARG A 262 5.30 22.38 -2.05
CA ARG A 262 6.58 22.82 -2.61
C ARG A 262 7.12 21.83 -3.65
N ALA A 263 7.00 20.53 -3.41
CA ALA A 263 7.51 19.50 -4.33
C ALA A 263 6.75 19.46 -5.66
N ILE A 264 5.43 19.72 -5.67
CA ILE A 264 4.64 19.79 -6.91
C ILE A 264 4.83 21.12 -7.68
N HIS A 265 5.40 22.14 -7.04
CA HIS A 265 5.66 23.46 -7.66
C HIS A 265 7.15 23.76 -7.94
N THR A 266 8.08 22.89 -7.53
CA THR A 266 9.52 23.08 -7.78
C THR A 266 9.94 22.31 -9.02
N THR A 267 10.40 22.99 -10.07
CA THR A 267 10.88 22.33 -11.30
C THR A 267 12.15 21.52 -11.07
N TRP A 268 12.32 20.44 -11.85
CA TRP A 268 13.49 19.59 -11.80
C TRP A 268 14.22 19.59 -13.16
N PRO A 269 15.52 19.97 -13.23
CA PRO A 269 16.21 20.18 -14.50
C PRO A 269 16.17 18.98 -15.46
N ALA A 270 16.27 17.74 -14.93
CA ALA A 270 16.19 16.55 -15.78
C ALA A 270 14.80 16.37 -16.40
N TYR A 271 13.73 16.75 -15.70
CA TYR A 271 12.36 16.64 -16.20
C TYR A 271 12.00 17.80 -17.15
N GLU A 272 12.58 18.98 -16.93
CA GLU A 272 12.52 20.10 -17.88
C GLU A 272 13.18 19.74 -19.21
N ALA A 273 14.36 19.08 -19.16
CA ALA A 273 15.04 18.62 -20.37
C ALA A 273 14.23 17.57 -21.15
N ILE A 274 13.42 16.76 -20.46
CA ILE A 274 12.44 15.87 -21.12
C ILE A 274 11.33 16.70 -21.77
N GLY A 275 10.79 17.73 -21.09
CA GLY A 275 9.69 18.56 -21.58
C GLY A 275 8.30 17.87 -21.48
N THR A 276 7.22 18.64 -21.53
CA THR A 276 5.85 18.12 -21.28
C THR A 276 5.19 17.45 -22.48
N ARG A 277 5.74 17.62 -23.70
CA ARG A 277 5.15 17.11 -24.95
C ARG A 277 6.13 16.41 -25.88
N ARG A 278 5.59 15.53 -26.73
CA ARG A 278 6.25 14.95 -27.92
C ARG A 278 5.30 15.12 -29.10
N GLY A 279 5.59 16.08 -29.98
CA GLY A 279 4.61 16.52 -30.97
C GLY A 279 3.35 17.06 -30.27
N ASP A 280 2.18 16.52 -30.63
CA ASP A 280 0.89 16.92 -30.08
C ASP A 280 0.50 16.15 -28.79
N GLN A 281 1.28 15.14 -28.39
CA GLN A 281 0.97 14.31 -27.22
C GLN A 281 1.63 14.86 -25.96
N PHE A 282 0.86 14.95 -24.87
CA PHE A 282 1.38 15.21 -23.54
C PHE A 282 2.01 13.95 -22.96
N ILE A 283 3.26 14.05 -22.51
CA ILE A 283 4.01 12.93 -21.94
C ILE A 283 4.30 13.09 -20.44
N GLN A 284 4.00 14.25 -19.86
CA GLN A 284 4.02 14.52 -18.42
C GLN A 284 3.06 15.67 -18.12
N ILE A 285 2.50 15.71 -16.91
CA ILE A 285 1.61 16.80 -16.46
C ILE A 285 2.40 18.13 -16.35
N ASN A 286 3.56 18.08 -15.71
CA ASN A 286 4.45 19.22 -15.50
C ASN A 286 5.91 18.72 -15.44
N THR A 287 6.84 19.62 -15.12
CA THR A 287 8.28 19.33 -14.97
C THR A 287 8.76 19.50 -13.52
N SER A 288 7.83 19.51 -12.57
CA SER A 288 8.12 19.59 -11.13
C SER A 288 8.67 18.29 -10.57
N VAL A 289 9.31 18.35 -9.40
CA VAL A 289 9.85 17.18 -8.68
C VAL A 289 8.78 16.08 -8.55
N LEU A 290 7.54 16.47 -8.27
CA LEU A 290 6.35 15.61 -8.35
C LEU A 290 5.35 16.21 -9.36
N GLN A 291 4.71 15.37 -10.19
CA GLN A 291 3.61 15.83 -11.05
C GLN A 291 2.40 16.24 -10.23
N ILE A 292 2.03 15.38 -9.28
CA ILE A 292 0.92 15.51 -8.35
C ILE A 292 1.31 14.84 -7.04
N GLU A 293 0.53 15.06 -5.99
CA GLU A 293 0.79 14.57 -4.63
C GLU A 293 0.88 13.04 -4.56
N ASN A 294 0.12 12.34 -5.41
CA ASN A 294 0.08 10.89 -5.47
C ASN A 294 1.41 10.25 -5.90
N GLU A 295 2.31 11.01 -6.53
CA GLU A 295 3.63 10.56 -6.97
C GLU A 295 4.62 10.35 -5.80
N TYR A 296 4.36 10.96 -4.63
CA TYR A 296 5.25 10.86 -3.48
C TYR A 296 5.17 9.48 -2.82
N TYR A 297 6.18 8.65 -3.02
CA TYR A 297 6.20 7.31 -2.44
C TYR A 297 6.51 7.32 -0.93
N SER A 298 5.70 6.64 -0.12
CA SER A 298 5.87 6.55 1.34
C SER A 298 5.27 5.27 1.89
N ALA A 299 5.84 4.73 2.96
CA ALA A 299 5.33 3.54 3.66
C ALA A 299 3.98 3.77 4.36
N VAL A 300 3.64 5.03 4.66
CA VAL A 300 2.34 5.43 5.23
C VAL A 300 1.95 6.81 4.74
N ARG A 301 0.64 7.05 4.55
CA ARG A 301 0.11 8.37 4.18
C ARG A 301 -1.07 8.76 5.08
N PRO A 302 -1.15 10.02 5.54
CA PRO A 302 -2.39 10.59 6.05
C PRO A 302 -3.35 10.83 4.88
N LYS A 303 -4.62 10.50 5.05
CA LYS A 303 -5.62 10.55 3.97
C LYS A 303 -6.90 11.24 4.41
N ARG A 304 -7.59 11.80 3.40
CA ARG A 304 -8.94 12.33 3.49
C ARG A 304 -9.68 11.98 2.22
N THR A 305 -10.94 11.59 2.34
CA THR A 305 -11.81 11.40 1.17
C THR A 305 -11.92 12.72 0.40
N THR A 306 -11.54 12.68 -0.89
CA THR A 306 -11.59 13.81 -1.81
C THR A 306 -12.96 13.92 -2.46
N GLN A 307 -13.42 15.15 -2.67
CA GLN A 307 -14.52 15.44 -3.56
C GLN A 307 -14.05 15.36 -5.02
N ARG A 308 -14.98 15.36 -5.96
CA ARG A 308 -14.65 15.33 -7.39
C ARG A 308 -13.81 16.57 -7.73
N GLU A 309 -12.71 16.36 -8.47
CA GLU A 309 -11.75 17.39 -8.89
C GLU A 309 -10.98 18.09 -7.75
N GLU A 310 -11.12 17.62 -6.52
CA GLU A 310 -10.37 18.14 -5.37
C GLU A 310 -9.01 17.43 -5.24
N LYS A 311 -7.94 18.20 -4.99
CA LYS A 311 -6.61 17.64 -4.75
C LYS A 311 -6.50 17.05 -3.34
N PRO A 312 -5.73 15.96 -3.14
CA PRO A 312 -5.55 15.35 -1.82
C PRO A 312 -5.04 16.33 -0.74
N ILE A 313 -4.11 17.24 -1.06
CA ILE A 313 -3.63 18.26 -0.12
C ILE A 313 -4.75 19.21 0.27
N GLN A 314 -5.57 19.67 -0.68
CA GLN A 314 -6.69 20.58 -0.40
C GLN A 314 -7.70 19.93 0.55
N ALA A 315 -8.02 18.65 0.34
CA ALA A 315 -8.91 17.88 1.21
C ALA A 315 -8.36 17.79 2.65
N LEU A 316 -7.05 17.52 2.78
CA LEU A 316 -6.36 17.43 4.06
C LEU A 316 -6.32 18.78 4.79
N GLU A 317 -6.01 19.88 4.11
CA GLU A 317 -5.96 21.21 4.74
C GLU A 317 -7.35 21.70 5.16
N ALA A 318 -8.36 21.50 4.31
CA ALA A 318 -9.72 21.94 4.58
C ALA A 318 -10.35 21.13 5.72
N ARG A 319 -10.18 19.81 5.72
CA ARG A 319 -10.98 18.90 6.57
C ARG A 319 -10.17 18.02 7.51
N GLY A 320 -8.84 18.14 7.54
CA GLY A 320 -7.97 17.34 8.39
C GLY A 320 -7.90 15.88 7.99
N VAL A 321 -7.07 15.12 8.72
CA VAL A 321 -6.86 13.68 8.48
C VAL A 321 -8.10 12.90 8.92
N GLU A 322 -8.58 12.00 8.05
CA GLU A 322 -9.72 11.10 8.33
C GLU A 322 -9.25 9.69 8.68
N TYR A 323 -8.27 9.18 7.93
CA TYR A 323 -7.70 7.85 8.09
C TYR A 323 -6.21 7.85 7.72
N ILE A 324 -5.51 6.76 8.06
CA ILE A 324 -4.16 6.49 7.58
C ILE A 324 -4.19 5.32 6.60
N GLU A 325 -3.31 5.37 5.62
CA GLU A 325 -3.10 4.33 4.62
C GLU A 325 -1.68 3.78 4.80
N VAL A 326 -1.56 2.53 5.26
CA VAL A 326 -0.30 1.79 5.35
C VAL A 326 -0.03 1.15 3.99
N ARG A 327 1.08 1.52 3.35
CA ARG A 327 1.36 1.15 1.95
C ARG A 327 2.51 0.15 1.78
N CYS A 328 3.24 -0.13 2.85
CA CYS A 328 4.44 -0.96 2.75
C CYS A 328 4.17 -2.48 2.71
N LEU A 329 2.92 -2.93 2.68
CA LEU A 329 2.61 -4.37 2.75
C LEU A 329 2.83 -5.04 1.40
N ASP A 330 3.65 -6.08 1.39
CA ASP A 330 3.70 -7.03 0.28
C ASP A 330 2.41 -7.84 0.21
N LEU A 331 2.12 -8.39 -0.96
CA LEU A 331 1.10 -9.42 -1.12
C LEU A 331 1.58 -10.70 -0.44
N ASP A 332 0.71 -11.33 0.35
CA ASP A 332 0.89 -12.69 0.87
C ASP A 332 0.55 -13.69 -0.23
N PRO A 333 1.55 -14.33 -0.88
CA PRO A 333 1.30 -15.26 -1.98
C PRO A 333 0.63 -16.56 -1.52
N PHE A 334 0.54 -16.82 -0.21
CA PHE A 334 -0.16 -17.97 0.35
C PHE A 334 -1.63 -17.68 0.65
N SER A 335 -2.08 -16.43 0.51
CA SER A 335 -3.48 -16.04 0.63
C SER A 335 -4.11 -15.86 -0.76
N PRO A 336 -5.27 -16.48 -1.05
CA PRO A 336 -5.99 -16.26 -2.32
C PRO A 336 -6.36 -14.81 -2.61
N VAL A 337 -6.40 -13.97 -1.56
CA VAL A 337 -6.75 -12.55 -1.65
C VAL A 337 -5.56 -11.63 -1.31
N GLY A 338 -4.34 -12.16 -1.19
CA GLY A 338 -3.11 -11.39 -0.99
C GLY A 338 -2.89 -10.81 0.42
N VAL A 339 -3.85 -10.96 1.34
CA VAL A 339 -3.74 -10.61 2.78
C VAL A 339 -4.48 -11.64 3.63
N ASN A 340 -4.18 -11.74 4.92
CA ASN A 340 -4.84 -12.69 5.83
C ASN A 340 -5.32 -12.06 7.14
N GLU A 341 -6.23 -12.75 7.85
CA GLU A 341 -6.88 -12.24 9.07
C GLU A 341 -5.87 -11.90 10.18
N ALA A 342 -4.91 -12.79 10.46
CA ALA A 342 -3.91 -12.57 11.50
C ALA A 342 -3.01 -11.35 11.19
N GLN A 343 -2.73 -11.07 9.93
CA GLN A 343 -2.01 -9.87 9.50
C GLN A 343 -2.83 -8.60 9.76
N ILE A 344 -4.11 -8.58 9.39
CA ILE A 344 -4.99 -7.41 9.57
C ILE A 344 -5.24 -7.13 11.05
N ASP A 345 -5.53 -8.16 11.84
CA ASP A 345 -5.75 -8.01 13.29
C ASP A 345 -4.46 -7.59 14.02
N PHE A 346 -3.28 -8.02 13.54
CA PHE A 346 -2.01 -7.51 14.05
C PHE A 346 -1.82 -6.02 13.71
N LEU A 347 -2.17 -5.59 12.49
CA LEU A 347 -2.04 -4.18 12.07
C LEU A 347 -2.92 -3.26 12.90
N ASP A 348 -4.15 -3.67 13.24
CA ASP A 348 -5.01 -2.96 14.19
C ASP A 348 -4.30 -2.67 15.52
N LEU A 349 -3.80 -3.75 16.14
CA LEU A 349 -3.13 -3.69 17.43
C LEU A 349 -1.86 -2.82 17.36
N PHE A 350 -1.06 -3.03 16.31
CA PHE A 350 0.18 -2.29 16.07
C PHE A 350 -0.06 -0.78 15.86
N LEU A 351 -1.09 -0.41 15.09
CA LEU A 351 -1.41 0.98 14.78
C LEU A 351 -2.07 1.69 15.97
N LEU A 352 -2.92 1.00 16.73
CA LEU A 352 -3.45 1.55 17.99
C LEU A 352 -2.31 1.77 18.98
N ASP A 353 -1.39 0.82 19.12
CA ASP A 353 -0.23 1.03 19.97
C ASP A 353 0.66 2.18 19.48
N CYS A 354 0.73 2.45 18.16
CA CYS A 354 1.39 3.65 17.63
C CYS A 354 0.71 4.94 18.11
N LEU A 355 -0.62 4.95 18.21
CA LEU A 355 -1.37 6.07 18.78
C LEU A 355 -1.14 6.21 20.29
N LEU A 356 -1.01 5.09 21.02
CA LEU A 356 -0.91 5.08 22.48
C LEU A 356 0.52 5.22 23.00
N SER A 357 1.55 4.98 22.19
CA SER A 357 2.94 5.16 22.61
C SER A 357 3.35 6.63 22.60
N ASP A 358 4.30 7.03 23.45
CA ASP A 358 4.88 8.38 23.42
C ASP A 358 5.49 8.66 22.04
N SER A 359 5.23 9.86 21.50
CA SER A 359 5.60 10.21 20.13
C SER A 359 6.27 11.58 20.06
N PRO A 360 7.53 11.69 20.57
CA PRO A 360 8.30 12.90 20.36
C PRO A 360 8.45 13.18 18.86
N ARG A 361 8.61 14.46 18.51
CA ARG A 361 8.89 14.88 17.13
C ARG A 361 10.18 14.21 16.65
N ILE A 362 10.18 13.80 15.38
CA ILE A 362 11.34 13.20 14.73
C ILE A 362 12.18 14.36 14.16
N GLY A 363 13.43 14.45 14.61
CA GLY A 363 14.44 15.33 14.01
C GLY A 363 15.22 14.63 12.90
N ASP A 364 16.03 15.39 12.15
CA ASP A 364 16.72 14.90 10.94
C ASP A 364 17.62 13.69 11.22
N GLU A 365 18.46 13.73 12.26
CA GLU A 365 19.31 12.59 12.61
C GLU A 365 18.51 11.34 13.01
N GLU A 366 17.35 11.51 13.66
CA GLU A 366 16.48 10.37 13.96
C GLU A 366 15.86 9.84 12.67
N CYS A 367 15.39 10.73 11.79
CA CYS A 367 14.82 10.39 10.49
C CYS A 367 15.76 9.48 9.68
N GLU A 368 17.02 9.87 9.52
CA GLU A 368 18.04 9.07 8.82
C GLU A 368 18.19 7.67 9.43
N ARG A 369 18.31 7.57 10.77
CA ARG A 369 18.43 6.28 11.46
C ARG A 369 17.21 5.38 11.28
N LEU A 370 16.01 5.96 11.22
CA LEU A 370 14.77 5.20 10.99
C LEU A 370 14.72 4.64 9.58
N ASP A 371 15.12 5.44 8.60
CA ASP A 371 15.17 5.04 7.20
C ASP A 371 16.26 3.96 6.98
N ASP A 372 17.42 4.08 7.63
CA ASP A 372 18.47 3.06 7.65
C ASP A 372 17.98 1.73 8.24
N ASN A 373 17.36 1.75 9.43
CA ASN A 373 16.80 0.54 10.04
C ASN A 373 15.76 -0.12 9.13
N TYR A 374 14.93 0.68 8.46
CA TYR A 374 13.92 0.19 7.54
C TYR A 374 14.58 -0.53 6.34
N LYS A 375 15.55 0.12 5.69
CA LYS A 375 16.32 -0.45 4.56
C LYS A 375 17.10 -1.70 4.96
N ASP A 376 17.74 -1.69 6.12
CA ASP A 376 18.49 -2.82 6.67
C ASP A 376 17.60 -4.05 6.84
N VAL A 377 16.39 -3.90 7.38
CA VAL A 377 15.44 -5.02 7.53
C VAL A 377 14.88 -5.46 6.19
N VAL A 378 14.60 -4.53 5.28
CA VAL A 378 14.17 -4.86 3.91
C VAL A 378 15.20 -5.74 3.19
N ALA A 379 16.47 -5.34 3.20
CA ALA A 379 17.54 -6.00 2.46
C ALA A 379 18.09 -7.25 3.17
N SER A 380 18.10 -7.25 4.50
CA SER A 380 18.79 -8.26 5.32
C SER A 380 18.01 -8.68 6.57
N GLY A 381 16.70 -8.47 6.63
CA GLY A 381 15.90 -8.75 7.82
C GLY A 381 15.97 -10.18 8.33
N ARG A 382 16.22 -11.18 7.46
CA ARG A 382 16.41 -12.59 7.85
C ARG A 382 17.83 -12.92 8.32
N TYR A 383 18.77 -11.97 8.26
CA TYR A 383 20.11 -12.14 8.79
C TYR A 383 20.09 -12.00 10.31
N ARG A 384 20.33 -13.10 11.02
CA ARG A 384 20.14 -13.17 12.49
C ARG A 384 21.03 -12.24 13.30
N GLU A 385 22.19 -11.85 12.76
CA GLU A 385 23.10 -10.93 13.44
C GLU A 385 22.85 -9.46 13.08
N LEU A 386 21.84 -9.16 12.26
CA LEU A 386 21.46 -7.80 11.94
C LEU A 386 21.14 -7.02 13.22
N LYS A 387 21.68 -5.80 13.35
CA LYS A 387 21.47 -4.92 14.50
C LYS A 387 20.91 -3.57 14.10
N LEU A 388 19.75 -3.25 14.68
CA LEU A 388 19.05 -1.98 14.47
C LEU A 388 19.52 -0.93 15.47
N CYS A 389 19.56 0.33 15.05
CA CYS A 389 19.84 1.45 15.93
C CYS A 389 18.55 1.96 16.60
N ARG A 390 18.33 1.62 17.87
CA ARG A 390 17.16 2.03 18.68
C ARG A 390 17.60 2.85 19.88
N GLY A 391 17.11 4.08 20.01
CA GLY A 391 17.44 4.96 21.14
C GLY A 391 18.94 5.20 21.33
N GLY A 392 19.72 5.21 20.24
CA GLY A 392 21.18 5.35 20.27
C GLY A 392 21.95 4.06 20.59
N SER A 393 21.27 2.93 20.77
CA SER A 393 21.86 1.61 21.02
C SER A 393 21.66 0.66 19.84
N ARG A 394 22.58 -0.30 19.66
CA ARG A 394 22.47 -1.34 18.61
C ARG A 394 21.86 -2.60 19.20
N THR A 395 20.64 -2.93 18.80
CA THR A 395 19.88 -4.10 19.29
C THR A 395 19.73 -5.13 18.16
N PRO A 396 19.99 -6.43 18.41
CA PRO A 396 19.67 -7.48 17.44
C PRO A 396 18.23 -7.39 16.95
N VAL A 397 18.01 -7.57 15.65
CA VAL A 397 16.66 -7.46 15.04
C VAL A 397 15.65 -8.41 15.68
N ALA A 398 16.08 -9.61 16.06
CA ALA A 398 15.27 -10.60 16.76
C ALA A 398 14.77 -10.09 18.11
N GLU A 399 15.68 -9.60 18.94
CA GLU A 399 15.39 -9.04 20.26
C GLU A 399 14.48 -7.82 20.12
N ALA A 400 14.80 -6.92 19.19
CA ALA A 400 13.98 -5.73 18.94
C ALA A 400 12.54 -6.07 18.51
N ALA A 401 12.37 -7.12 17.69
CA ALA A 401 11.05 -7.58 17.28
C ALA A 401 10.30 -8.21 18.45
N THR A 402 10.95 -9.10 19.21
CA THR A 402 10.37 -9.72 20.40
C THR A 402 9.96 -8.68 21.44
N ASP A 403 10.78 -7.65 21.69
CA ASP A 403 10.44 -6.55 22.61
C ASP A 403 9.11 -5.89 22.24
N ILE A 404 8.93 -5.55 20.96
CA ILE A 404 7.69 -4.92 20.48
C ILE A 404 6.53 -5.90 20.63
N LEU A 405 6.70 -7.17 20.25
CA LEU A 405 5.64 -8.17 20.41
C LEU A 405 5.26 -8.42 21.87
N VAL A 406 6.18 -8.26 22.83
CA VAL A 406 5.86 -8.33 24.27
C VAL A 406 5.13 -7.06 24.72
N GLN A 407 5.57 -5.89 24.27
CA GLN A 407 4.93 -4.61 24.58
C GLN A 407 3.45 -4.56 24.14
N LEU A 408 3.09 -5.28 23.08
CA LEU A 408 1.72 -5.33 22.57
C LEU A 408 0.78 -6.25 23.39
N GLU A 409 1.28 -7.16 24.24
CA GLU A 409 0.43 -8.12 24.98
C GLU A 409 -0.65 -7.45 25.85
N PRO A 410 -0.33 -6.45 26.69
CA PRO A 410 -1.32 -5.89 27.60
C PRO A 410 -2.45 -5.17 26.86
N LEU A 411 -2.14 -4.62 25.68
CA LEU A 411 -3.15 -3.99 24.82
C LEU A 411 -4.03 -5.05 24.14
N ALA A 412 -3.43 -6.16 23.67
CA ALA A 412 -4.19 -7.28 23.11
C ALA A 412 -5.16 -7.87 24.14
N GLU A 413 -4.68 -8.13 25.35
CA GLU A 413 -5.50 -8.62 26.47
C GLU A 413 -6.66 -7.68 26.81
N LEU A 414 -6.41 -6.37 26.83
CA LEU A 414 -7.44 -5.37 27.13
C LEU A 414 -8.54 -5.37 26.05
N LEU A 415 -8.16 -5.29 24.78
CA LEU A 415 -9.13 -5.27 23.67
C LEU A 415 -9.94 -6.57 23.59
N ASP A 416 -9.28 -7.72 23.74
CA ASP A 416 -9.91 -9.03 23.78
C ASP A 416 -10.91 -9.13 24.94
N SER A 417 -10.58 -8.54 26.10
CA SER A 417 -11.47 -8.54 27.29
C SER A 417 -12.76 -7.74 27.05
N TRP A 418 -12.71 -6.68 26.25
CA TRP A 418 -13.90 -5.89 25.89
C TRP A 418 -14.79 -6.62 24.88
N ARG A 419 -14.18 -7.37 23.96
CA ARG A 419 -14.90 -8.15 22.94
C ARG A 419 -15.42 -9.48 23.46
N GLY A 420 -14.78 -10.05 24.48
CA GLY A 420 -15.05 -11.39 24.97
C GLY A 420 -14.50 -12.49 24.06
N ASP A 421 -13.42 -12.22 23.31
CA ASP A 421 -12.77 -13.17 22.41
C ASP A 421 -11.22 -13.20 22.63
N ASP A 422 -10.47 -13.78 21.69
CA ASP A 422 -9.01 -13.88 21.73
C ASP A 422 -8.34 -13.39 20.43
N THR A 423 -9.02 -12.52 19.69
CA THR A 423 -8.64 -12.08 18.34
C THR A 423 -7.20 -11.55 18.30
N TYR A 424 -6.89 -10.57 19.14
CA TYR A 424 -5.59 -9.90 19.09
C TYR A 424 -4.48 -10.73 19.72
N ARG A 425 -4.79 -11.52 20.76
CA ARG A 425 -3.81 -12.48 21.30
C ARG A 425 -3.46 -13.58 20.30
N ARG A 426 -4.41 -14.09 19.52
CA ARG A 426 -4.14 -15.05 18.43
C ARG A 426 -3.29 -14.41 17.33
N ALA A 427 -3.61 -13.19 16.91
CA ALA A 427 -2.82 -12.47 15.91
C ALA A 427 -1.37 -12.26 16.38
N LEU A 428 -1.17 -11.87 17.64
CA LEU A 428 0.15 -11.67 18.24
C LEU A 428 0.91 -13.00 18.38
N ALA A 429 0.24 -14.06 18.82
CA ALA A 429 0.83 -15.40 18.91
C ALA A 429 1.30 -15.92 17.55
N ALA A 430 0.53 -15.68 16.48
CA ALA A 430 0.92 -16.04 15.12
C ALA A 430 2.23 -15.36 14.71
N GLN A 431 2.44 -14.08 15.03
CA GLN A 431 3.68 -13.37 14.69
C GLN A 431 4.88 -13.77 15.57
N ARG A 432 4.63 -14.23 16.79
CA ARG A 432 5.70 -14.80 17.64
C ARG A 432 6.17 -16.13 17.10
N GLU A 433 5.25 -16.96 16.64
CA GLU A 433 5.55 -18.27 16.09
C GLU A 433 6.46 -18.16 14.86
N THR A 434 6.23 -17.16 13.99
CA THR A 434 7.08 -16.95 12.79
C THR A 434 8.51 -16.54 13.12
N LEU A 435 8.75 -16.00 14.33
CA LEU A 435 10.07 -15.62 14.84
C LEU A 435 10.65 -16.67 15.81
N SER A 436 9.93 -17.76 16.07
CA SER A 436 10.41 -18.87 16.90
C SER A 436 11.33 -19.79 16.08
N GLY A 437 12.25 -20.51 16.74
CA GLY A 437 13.09 -21.53 16.11
C GLY A 437 13.79 -21.09 14.79
N GLY A 438 13.56 -21.84 13.72
CA GLY A 438 13.96 -21.49 12.36
C GLY A 438 12.94 -20.56 11.73
N TRP A 439 13.19 -19.24 11.75
CA TRP A 439 12.23 -18.20 11.35
C TRP A 439 11.44 -18.56 10.09
N THR A 440 10.11 -18.64 10.23
CA THR A 440 9.17 -18.95 9.16
C THR A 440 8.38 -17.71 8.72
N VAL A 441 9.02 -16.54 8.78
CA VAL A 441 8.46 -15.30 8.21
C VAL A 441 8.13 -15.50 6.73
N PRO A 442 7.17 -14.77 6.14
CA PRO A 442 6.68 -15.02 4.77
C PRO A 442 7.78 -15.07 3.72
N SER A 443 8.76 -14.17 3.77
CA SER A 443 9.94 -14.20 2.88
C SER A 443 10.77 -15.49 2.99
N ALA A 444 10.92 -16.07 4.18
CA ALA A 444 11.58 -17.37 4.33
C ALA A 444 10.72 -18.49 3.71
N ARG A 445 9.40 -18.47 3.99
CA ARG A 445 8.44 -19.44 3.45
C ARG A 445 8.38 -19.43 1.92
N VAL A 446 8.46 -18.25 1.30
CA VAL A 446 8.52 -18.11 -0.17
C VAL A 446 9.75 -18.82 -0.73
N LEU A 447 10.94 -18.51 -0.21
CA LEU A 447 12.17 -19.16 -0.68
C LEU A 447 12.16 -20.66 -0.44
N ASP A 448 11.66 -21.12 0.71
CA ASP A 448 11.58 -22.54 1.02
C ASP A 448 10.57 -23.27 0.13
N ALA A 449 9.43 -22.64 -0.19
CA ALA A 449 8.45 -23.18 -1.14
C ALA A 449 9.05 -23.29 -2.54
N MET A 450 9.73 -22.25 -3.03
CA MET A 450 10.42 -22.28 -4.33
C MET A 450 11.52 -23.35 -4.38
N ARG A 451 12.33 -23.47 -3.33
CA ARG A 451 13.38 -24.52 -3.25
C ARG A 451 12.78 -25.92 -3.23
N SER A 452 11.70 -26.11 -2.49
CA SER A 452 11.05 -27.42 -2.34
C SER A 452 10.35 -27.88 -3.63
N SER A 453 9.78 -26.95 -4.40
CA SER A 453 9.19 -27.25 -5.71
C SER A 453 10.23 -27.34 -6.83
N GLY A 454 11.39 -26.70 -6.66
CA GLY A 454 12.41 -26.56 -7.71
C GLY A 454 12.02 -25.54 -8.80
N LEU A 455 11.02 -24.70 -8.53
CA LEU A 455 10.52 -23.70 -9.47
C LEU A 455 11.10 -22.31 -9.19
N GLY A 456 11.44 -21.60 -10.27
CA GLY A 456 11.80 -20.18 -10.23
C GLY A 456 10.59 -19.28 -9.95
N HIS A 457 10.84 -17.97 -9.83
CA HIS A 457 9.82 -16.98 -9.43
C HIS A 457 8.59 -17.00 -10.36
N ARG A 458 8.82 -17.03 -11.68
CA ARG A 458 7.74 -17.03 -12.67
C ARG A 458 6.88 -18.30 -12.58
N GLU A 459 7.51 -19.47 -12.63
CA GLU A 459 6.79 -20.74 -12.60
C GLU A 459 6.05 -20.96 -11.28
N TRP A 460 6.70 -20.64 -10.16
CA TRP A 460 6.08 -20.75 -8.84
C TRP A 460 4.92 -19.75 -8.66
N GLY A 461 5.10 -18.50 -9.09
CA GLY A 461 4.04 -17.49 -9.03
C GLY A 461 2.84 -17.84 -9.91
N MET A 462 3.07 -18.47 -11.07
CA MET A 462 1.99 -19.03 -11.90
C MET A 462 1.22 -20.14 -11.19
N GLU A 463 1.93 -21.05 -10.51
CA GLU A 463 1.30 -22.12 -9.75
C GLU A 463 0.40 -21.55 -8.63
N MET A 464 0.90 -20.57 -7.87
CA MET A 464 0.10 -19.89 -6.84
C MET A 464 -1.12 -19.17 -7.43
N ALA A 465 -0.93 -18.40 -8.51
CA ALA A 465 -2.03 -17.68 -9.16
C ALA A 465 -3.13 -18.63 -9.67
N GLN A 466 -2.75 -19.78 -10.23
CA GLN A 466 -3.69 -20.81 -10.70
C GLN A 466 -4.43 -21.49 -9.53
N GLN A 467 -3.72 -21.83 -8.45
CA GLN A 467 -4.33 -22.41 -7.25
C GLN A 467 -5.36 -21.45 -6.62
N HIS A 468 -5.02 -20.16 -6.53
CA HIS A 468 -5.92 -19.13 -6.01
C HIS A 468 -7.13 -18.94 -6.92
N GLN A 469 -6.92 -18.86 -8.23
CA GLN A 469 -8.01 -18.78 -9.21
C GLN A 469 -8.95 -19.98 -9.10
N GLN A 470 -8.40 -21.20 -8.99
CA GLN A 470 -9.19 -22.42 -8.84
C GLN A 470 -10.01 -22.37 -7.55
N THR A 471 -9.40 -22.01 -6.43
CA THR A 471 -10.06 -21.90 -5.12
C THR A 471 -11.24 -20.92 -5.18
N LEU A 472 -11.00 -19.69 -5.64
CA LEU A 472 -12.02 -18.65 -5.72
C LEU A 472 -13.15 -19.01 -6.70
N ARG A 473 -12.83 -19.59 -7.86
CA ARG A 473 -13.84 -20.05 -8.82
C ARG A 473 -14.70 -21.19 -8.26
N GLN A 474 -14.13 -22.08 -7.45
CA GLN A 474 -14.86 -23.17 -6.78
C GLN A 474 -15.75 -22.68 -5.65
N GLU A 475 -15.29 -21.71 -4.85
CA GLU A 475 -16.10 -21.05 -3.81
C GLU A 475 -17.32 -20.37 -4.43
N GLY A 476 -17.16 -19.75 -5.60
CA GLY A 476 -18.23 -19.10 -6.33
C GLY A 476 -18.68 -17.79 -5.69
N LEU A 477 -19.77 -17.24 -6.22
CA LEU A 477 -20.40 -16.03 -5.69
C LEU A 477 -21.88 -16.26 -5.48
N ASP A 478 -22.39 -15.74 -4.37
CA ASP A 478 -23.83 -15.64 -4.14
C ASP A 478 -24.49 -14.85 -5.28
N ALA A 479 -25.67 -15.28 -5.71
CA ALA A 479 -26.36 -14.67 -6.86
C ALA A 479 -26.64 -13.17 -6.67
N SER A 480 -26.98 -12.75 -5.45
CA SER A 480 -27.20 -11.34 -5.11
C SER A 480 -25.91 -10.51 -5.18
N VAL A 481 -24.78 -11.09 -4.74
CA VAL A 481 -23.47 -10.43 -4.80
C VAL A 481 -23.01 -10.30 -6.25
N ARG A 482 -23.18 -11.34 -7.07
CA ARG A 482 -22.92 -11.27 -8.52
C ARG A 482 -23.74 -10.17 -9.18
N GLN A 483 -25.06 -10.14 -8.94
CA GLN A 483 -25.93 -9.12 -9.50
C GLN A 483 -25.52 -7.70 -9.10
N ALA A 484 -25.03 -7.51 -7.87
CA ALA A 484 -24.52 -6.23 -7.42
C ALA A 484 -23.26 -5.78 -8.20
N PHE A 485 -22.32 -6.69 -8.46
CA PHE A 485 -21.14 -6.38 -9.29
C PHE A 485 -21.49 -6.11 -10.75
N GLU A 486 -22.43 -6.86 -11.33
CA GLU A 486 -22.94 -6.62 -12.69
C GLU A 486 -23.62 -5.24 -12.79
N ALA A 487 -24.35 -4.82 -11.76
CA ALA A 487 -24.92 -3.48 -11.68
C ALA A 487 -23.84 -2.40 -11.58
N MET A 488 -22.85 -2.55 -10.68
CA MET A 488 -21.71 -1.62 -10.58
C MET A 488 -20.93 -1.51 -11.89
N THR A 489 -20.75 -2.63 -12.59
CA THR A 489 -20.14 -2.69 -13.92
C THR A 489 -20.91 -1.81 -14.90
N ALA A 490 -22.22 -2.04 -15.05
CA ALA A 490 -23.05 -1.26 -15.97
C ALA A 490 -23.12 0.24 -15.61
N GLU A 491 -23.23 0.56 -14.31
CA GLU A 491 -23.25 1.93 -13.82
C GLU A 491 -21.94 2.67 -14.09
N SER A 492 -20.80 2.01 -13.86
CA SER A 492 -19.47 2.61 -14.08
C SER A 492 -19.25 2.99 -15.56
N LEU A 493 -19.64 2.11 -16.49
CA LEU A 493 -19.55 2.37 -17.93
C LEU A 493 -20.46 3.55 -18.34
N ALA A 494 -21.68 3.61 -17.80
CA ALA A 494 -22.60 4.71 -18.05
C ALA A 494 -22.07 6.05 -17.50
N GLU A 495 -21.46 6.04 -16.31
CA GLU A 495 -20.84 7.21 -15.69
C GLU A 495 -19.66 7.73 -16.51
N GLN A 496 -18.74 6.85 -16.96
CA GLN A 496 -17.64 7.25 -17.83
C GLN A 496 -18.16 7.92 -19.12
N ALA A 497 -19.14 7.29 -19.78
CA ALA A 497 -19.74 7.84 -21.00
C ALA A 497 -20.46 9.18 -20.75
N GLN A 498 -20.98 9.40 -19.54
CA GLN A 498 -21.53 10.71 -19.16
C GLN A 498 -20.42 11.74 -18.96
N MET A 499 -19.31 11.38 -18.30
CA MET A 499 -18.16 12.28 -18.11
C MET A 499 -17.59 12.74 -19.46
N GLU A 500 -17.37 11.81 -20.38
CA GLU A 500 -16.85 12.09 -21.73
C GLU A 500 -17.75 13.04 -22.53
N ARG A 501 -19.08 12.95 -22.36
CA ARG A 501 -20.05 13.85 -23.00
C ARG A 501 -20.17 15.21 -22.31
N ALA A 502 -19.82 15.28 -21.03
CA ALA A 502 -19.93 16.50 -20.23
C ALA A 502 -18.70 17.42 -20.36
N ASP A 503 -17.58 16.91 -20.87
CA ASP A 503 -16.40 17.72 -21.14
C ASP A 503 -16.66 18.76 -22.23
N THR A 504 -16.39 20.03 -21.90
CA THR A 504 -16.61 21.18 -22.80
C THR A 504 -15.31 21.89 -23.19
N LEU A 505 -14.21 21.60 -22.48
CA LEU A 505 -12.90 22.21 -22.69
C LEU A 505 -11.95 21.21 -23.39
N PRO A 506 -11.11 21.67 -24.32
CA PRO A 506 -9.98 20.88 -24.80
C PRO A 506 -9.05 20.51 -23.63
N PHE A 507 -8.45 19.32 -23.69
CA PHE A 507 -7.60 18.81 -22.60
C PHE A 507 -6.45 19.75 -22.22
N SER A 508 -5.86 20.45 -23.19
CA SER A 508 -4.79 21.42 -22.90
C SER A 508 -5.26 22.57 -22.02
N GLU A 509 -6.47 23.10 -22.23
CA GLU A 509 -7.03 24.18 -21.42
C GLU A 509 -7.46 23.66 -20.04
N PHE A 510 -8.03 22.46 -19.99
CA PHE A 510 -8.33 21.78 -18.73
C PHE A 510 -7.07 21.59 -17.88
N LEU A 511 -5.99 21.09 -18.46
CA LEU A 511 -4.73 20.85 -17.76
C LEU A 511 -4.12 22.15 -17.21
N GLU A 512 -4.17 23.25 -17.98
CA GLU A 512 -3.73 24.56 -17.51
C GLU A 512 -4.56 25.06 -16.31
N GLN A 513 -5.87 24.82 -16.31
CA GLN A 513 -6.73 25.17 -15.17
C GLN A 513 -6.43 24.31 -13.95
N TYR A 514 -6.26 22.99 -14.15
CA TYR A 514 -5.93 22.04 -13.08
C TYR A 514 -4.58 22.35 -12.40
N LEU A 515 -3.60 22.84 -13.15
CA LEU A 515 -2.30 23.23 -12.61
C LEU A 515 -2.33 24.56 -11.83
N ARG A 516 -3.37 25.39 -12.02
CA ARG A 516 -3.52 26.67 -11.31
C ARG A 516 -4.39 26.59 -10.06
N SER A 517 -5.26 25.58 -9.97
CA SER A 517 -6.07 25.29 -8.77
C SER A 517 -5.23 24.71 -7.65
#